data_AF-Q218S7-F1
#
_entry.id   AF-Q218S7-F1
#
_cell.length_a   1.000
_cell.length_b   1.000
_cell.length_c   1.000
_cell.angle_alpha   90.00
_cell.angle_beta   90.00
_cell.angle_gamma   90.00
#
_symmetry.space_group_name_H-M   'P 1'
#
loop_
_entity.id
_entity.type
_entity.pdbx_description
1 polymer ?
#
loop_
_entity_poly.entity_id
_entity_poly.type
_entity_poly.pdbx_seq_one_letter_code
_entity_poly.pdbx_strand_id
1 'polypeptide(L)' 'MLLSRARSFAVLEPKLDPFQLCAKCAMPMAFIGRLPRIQHHPEITVFRCLACLLIVTEES' A
#
# COMPACT_ATOMS: atom_id res chain seq x y z
N MET A 1 -6.28 -4.67 -41.90
CA MET A 1 -5.51 -5.32 -40.81
C MET A 1 -5.45 -4.34 -39.63
N LEU A 2 -6.31 -4.51 -38.62
CA LEU A 2 -6.36 -3.65 -37.44
C LEU A 2 -5.57 -4.32 -36.31
N LEU A 3 -4.37 -3.80 -36.04
CA LEU A 3 -3.51 -4.26 -34.94
C LEU A 3 -4.04 -3.68 -33.63
N SER A 4 -4.82 -4.48 -32.91
CA SER A 4 -5.25 -4.19 -31.54
C SER A 4 -4.05 -4.19 -30.59
N ARG A 5 -3.52 -3.00 -30.26
CA ARG A 5 -2.52 -2.84 -29.19
C ARG A 5 -3.17 -3.13 -27.84
N ALA A 6 -2.97 -4.34 -27.33
CA ALA A 6 -3.26 -4.67 -25.94
C ALA A 6 -2.36 -3.81 -25.03
N ARG A 7 -2.96 -2.89 -24.27
CA ARG A 7 -2.25 -2.18 -23.18
C ARG A 7 -2.09 -3.17 -22.04
N SER A 8 -0.88 -3.71 -21.86
CA SER A 8 -0.53 -4.44 -20.65
C SER A 8 -0.64 -3.47 -19.46
N PHE A 9 -1.68 -3.62 -18.64
CA PHE A 9 -1.72 -3.02 -17.32
C PHE A 9 -0.63 -3.70 -16.51
N ALA A 10 0.45 -2.99 -16.21
CA ALA A 10 1.37 -3.40 -15.17
C ALA A 10 0.58 -3.35 -13.86
N VAL A 11 0.09 -4.51 -13.42
CA VAL A 11 -0.33 -4.71 -12.04
C VAL A 11 0.95 -4.51 -11.24
N LEU A 12 1.08 -3.32 -10.63
CA LEU A 12 2.07 -3.07 -9.60
C LEU A 12 1.77 -4.08 -8.51
N GLU A 13 2.43 -5.24 -8.55
CA GLU A 13 2.41 -6.16 -7.44
C GLU A 13 2.90 -5.36 -6.24
N PRO A 14 2.06 -5.13 -5.22
CA PRO A 14 2.52 -4.46 -4.03
C PRO A 14 3.65 -5.33 -3.50
N LYS A 15 4.88 -4.78 -3.47
CA LYS A 15 5.95 -5.34 -2.66
C LYS A 15 5.41 -5.35 -1.24
N LEU A 16 4.81 -6.46 -0.83
CA LEU A 16 4.49 -6.71 0.56
C LEU A 16 5.83 -6.85 1.25
N ASP A 17 6.35 -5.74 1.77
CA ASP A 17 7.39 -5.79 2.79
C ASP A 17 6.91 -6.76 3.88
N PRO A 18 7.64 -7.86 4.14
CA PRO A 18 7.02 -9.09 4.63
C PRO A 18 6.46 -9.09 6.08
N PHE A 19 6.41 -8.00 6.84
CA PHE A 19 6.25 -8.14 8.31
C PHE A 19 5.39 -7.14 9.09
N GLN A 20 4.46 -6.40 8.48
CA GLN A 20 3.51 -5.62 9.29
C GLN A 20 2.21 -6.41 9.52
N LEU A 21 2.11 -7.01 10.71
CA LEU A 21 0.90 -7.66 11.20
C LEU A 21 0.02 -6.66 11.91
N CYS A 22 -1.29 -6.74 11.68
CA CYS A 22 -2.25 -5.90 12.36
C CYS A 22 -2.25 -6.19 13.87
N ALA A 23 -2.00 -5.18 14.70
CA ALA A 23 -2.02 -5.33 16.15
C ALA A 23 -3.36 -5.84 16.71
N LYS A 24 -4.47 -5.67 15.97
CA LYS A 24 -5.81 -6.08 16.40
C LYS A 24 -6.13 -7.53 16.11
N CYS A 25 -5.72 -8.06 14.97
CA CYS A 25 -6.12 -9.40 14.51
C CYS A 25 -4.96 -10.29 14.05
N ALA A 26 -3.71 -9.83 14.20
CA ALA A 26 -2.49 -10.51 13.77
C ALA A 26 -2.46 -10.93 12.29
N MET A 27 -3.36 -10.37 11.45
CA MET A 27 -3.40 -10.63 10.02
C MET A 27 -2.48 -9.67 9.25
N PRO A 28 -1.97 -10.08 8.08
CA PRO A 28 -1.12 -9.23 7.24
C PRO A 28 -1.77 -7.88 6.90
N MET A 29 -0.95 -6.84 6.89
CA MET A 29 -1.31 -5.52 6.39
C MET A 29 -0.75 -5.32 4.98
N ALA A 30 -1.55 -4.69 4.14
CA ALA A 30 -1.15 -4.27 2.80
C ALA A 30 -0.76 -2.80 2.81
N PHE A 31 0.35 -2.48 2.15
CA PHE A 31 0.72 -1.11 1.85
C PHE A 31 -0.29 -0.50 0.87
N ILE A 32 -0.82 0.67 1.22
CA ILE A 32 -1.75 1.43 0.35
C ILE A 32 -0.99 2.49 -0.45
N GLY A 33 -0.09 3.22 0.20
CA GLY A 33 0.52 4.38 -0.41
C GLY A 33 1.31 5.22 0.59
N ARG A 34 1.99 6.24 0.08
CA ARG A 34 2.69 7.24 0.90
C ARG A 34 2.03 8.59 0.70
N LEU A 35 1.73 9.28 1.79
CA LEU A 35 1.29 10.65 1.78
C LEU A 35 2.52 11.55 1.61
N PRO A 36 2.52 12.47 0.63
CA PRO A 36 3.67 13.31 0.35
C PRO A 36 3.97 14.21 1.56
N ARG A 37 5.25 14.50 1.77
CA ARG A 37 5.70 15.44 2.79
C ARG A 37 5.12 16.83 2.49
N ILE A 38 4.25 17.35 3.36
CA ILE A 38 3.70 18.70 3.24
C ILE A 38 4.38 19.58 4.30
N GLN A 39 5.37 20.38 3.88
CA GLN A 39 6.11 21.38 4.68
C GLN A 39 6.50 20.94 6.11
N HIS A 40 5.57 21.04 7.05
CA HIS A 40 5.73 20.73 8.47
C HIS A 40 5.41 19.27 8.86
N HIS A 41 4.83 18.47 7.96
CA HIS A 41 4.51 17.07 8.23
C HIS A 41 5.51 16.13 7.55
N PRO A 42 6.01 15.09 8.25
CA PRO A 42 6.89 14.08 7.65
C PRO A 42 6.17 13.29 6.56
N GLU A 43 6.92 12.55 5.74
CA GLU A 43 6.35 11.59 4.81
C GLU A 43 5.72 10.44 5.61
N ILE A 44 4.47 10.12 5.34
CA ILE A 44 3.72 9.11 6.09
C ILE A 44 3.40 7.96 5.16
N THR A 45 3.83 6.76 5.54
CA THR A 45 3.50 5.51 4.86
C THR A 45 2.20 4.95 5.45
N VAL A 46 1.24 4.61 4.61
CA VAL A 46 -0.10 4.16 5.02
C VAL A 46 -0.28 2.68 4.70
N PHE A 47 -0.68 1.92 5.73
CA PHE A 47 -0.97 0.48 5.65
C PHE A 47 -2.40 0.18 6.05
N ARG A 48 -2.99 -0.86 5.46
CA ARG A 48 -4.33 -1.35 5.81
C ARG A 48 -4.35 -2.85 6.01
N CYS A 49 -4.96 -3.28 7.12
CA CYS A 49 -5.18 -4.69 7.40
C CYS A 49 -6.15 -5.31 6.39
N LEU A 50 -5.79 -6.47 5.85
CA LEU A 50 -6.60 -7.20 4.88
C LEU A 50 -7.86 -7.84 5.49
N ALA A 51 -7.89 -8.06 6.81
CA ALA A 51 -9.01 -8.72 7.49
C ALA A 51 -9.98 -7.74 8.15
N CYS A 52 -9.49 -6.87 9.03
CA CYS A 52 -10.34 -5.96 9.82
C CYS A 52 -10.37 -4.52 9.29
N LEU A 53 -9.68 -4.25 8.19
CA LEU A 53 -9.62 -2.95 7.52
C LEU A 53 -9.01 -1.81 8.36
N LEU A 54 -8.37 -2.12 9.49
CA LEU A 54 -7.63 -1.16 10.30
C LEU A 54 -6.55 -0.46 9.46
N ILE A 55 -6.48 0.86 9.55
CA ILE A 55 -5.46 1.67 8.89
C ILE A 55 -4.43 2.09 9.93
N VAL A 56 -3.14 1.90 9.61
CA VAL A 56 -2.01 2.32 10.45
C VAL A 56 -1.08 3.16 9.58
N THR A 57 -0.46 4.16 10.19
CA THR A 57 0.48 5.09 9.56
C THR A 57 1.84 4.99 10.23
N GLU A 58 2.90 4.95 9.43
CA GLU A 58 4.29 4.93 9.88
C GLU A 58 5.04 6.13 9.31
N GLU A 59 5.73 6.86 10.19
CA GLU A 59 6.58 8.00 9.80
C GLU A 59 7.91 7.45 9.28
N SER A 60 8.32 7.89 8.07
CA SER A 60 9.57 7.45 7.41
C SER A 60 10.75 8.38 7.68
#